data_AF-A0A6P5FFC2-F1
#
_entry.id   AF-A0A6P5FFC2-F1
#
_cell.length_a   1.000
_cell.length_b   1.000
_cell.length_c   1.000
_cell.angle_alpha   90.00
_cell.angle_beta   90.00
_cell.angle_gamma   90.00
#
_symmetry.space_group_name_H-M   'P 1'
#
loop_
_entity.id
_entity.type
_entity.pdbx_description
1 polymer ?
#
loop_
_entity_poly.entity_id
_entity_poly.type
_entity_poly.pdbx_seq_one_letter_code
_entity_poly.pdbx_strand_id
1 'polypeptide(L)'
;MDIISQLQEQVNTIAMLALNTFGTLRRDAPPVRLSPDYPEPPATNPSEETVNVAEQSKAMSAALVQAAKKFDMLVVALPLSGENAQLKRIVNVEKKTKSFK
;
A
#
# COMPACT_ATOMS: atom_id res chain seq x y z
N MET A 1 -4.16 -15.06 -11.54
CA MET A 1 -3.21 -14.90 -10.43
C MET A 1 -3.92 -15.28 -9.15
N ASP A 2 -3.31 -16.06 -8.27
CA ASP A 2 -3.97 -16.53 -7.04
C ASP A 2 -4.09 -15.40 -5.99
N ILE A 3 -4.99 -15.55 -5.01
CA ILE A 3 -5.26 -14.52 -4.00
C ILE A 3 -4.08 -14.27 -3.05
N ILE A 4 -3.27 -15.30 -2.78
CA ILE A 4 -2.07 -15.20 -1.96
C ILE A 4 -1.00 -14.41 -2.71
N SER A 5 -0.79 -14.67 -4.01
CA SER A 5 0.11 -13.85 -4.84
C SER A 5 -0.36 -12.38 -4.90
N GLN A 6 -1.66 -12.14 -5.06
CA GLN A 6 -2.22 -10.78 -5.05
C GLN A 6 -1.98 -10.06 -3.70
N LEU A 7 -2.11 -10.76 -2.58
CA LEU A 7 -1.78 -10.22 -1.26
C LEU A 7 -0.31 -9.84 -1.14
N GLN A 8 0.60 -10.70 -1.61
CA GLN A 8 2.03 -10.42 -1.59
C GLN A 8 2.38 -9.17 -2.42
N GLU A 9 1.83 -9.08 -3.63
CA GLU A 9 2.01 -7.90 -4.50
C GLU A 9 1.42 -6.63 -3.88
N GLN A 10 0.26 -6.75 -3.23
CA GLN A 10 -0.38 -5.61 -2.60
C GLN A 10 0.43 -5.10 -1.39
N VAL A 11 1.02 -6.00 -0.60
CA VAL A 11 1.95 -5.63 0.48
C VAL A 11 3.20 -4.94 -0.08
N ASN A 12 3.80 -5.47 -1.15
CA ASN A 12 4.94 -4.84 -1.82
C ASN A 12 4.59 -3.43 -2.32
N THR A 13 3.38 -3.26 -2.88
CA THR A 13 2.88 -1.97 -3.36
C THR A 13 2.74 -0.97 -2.20
N ILE A 14 2.17 -1.40 -1.07
CA ILE A 14 2.05 -0.55 0.13
C ILE A 14 3.43 -0.13 0.63
N ALA A 15 4.40 -1.05 0.68
CA ALA A 15 5.76 -0.74 1.12
C ALA A 15 6.44 0.29 0.20
N MET A 16 6.33 0.12 -1.12
CA MET A 16 6.87 1.09 -2.08
C MET A 16 6.17 2.46 -1.96
N LEU A 17 4.84 2.49 -1.85
CA LEU A 17 4.10 3.73 -1.67
C LEU A 17 4.52 4.46 -0.40
N ALA A 18 4.66 3.74 0.72
CA ALA A 18 5.09 4.33 1.99
C ALA A 18 6.49 4.94 1.87
N LEU A 19 7.48 4.18 1.38
CA LEU A 19 8.86 4.65 1.25
C LEU A 19 8.96 5.90 0.37
N ASN A 20 8.29 5.88 -0.79
CA ASN A 20 8.30 7.02 -1.72
C ASN A 20 7.56 8.24 -1.15
N THR A 21 6.43 8.02 -0.48
CA THR A 21 5.66 9.12 0.14
C THR A 21 6.51 9.82 1.21
N PHE A 22 7.09 9.07 2.14
CA PHE A 22 7.89 9.66 3.21
C PHE A 22 9.20 10.28 2.70
N GLY A 23 9.86 9.62 1.74
CA GLY A 23 11.08 10.15 1.12
C GLY A 23 10.82 11.49 0.44
N THR A 24 9.75 11.57 -0.34
CA THR A 24 9.41 12.79 -1.07
C THR A 24 8.95 13.90 -0.14
N LEU A 25 8.14 13.60 0.88
CA LEU A 25 7.73 14.57 1.90
C LEU A 25 8.92 15.17 2.65
N ARG A 26 9.95 14.37 2.97
CA ARG A 26 11.16 14.88 3.63
C ARG A 26 12.02 15.73 2.70
N ARG A 27 12.14 15.31 1.43
CA ARG A 27 12.93 16.04 0.43
C ARG A 27 12.31 17.41 0.12
N ASP A 28 10.99 17.46 0.01
CA ASP A 28 10.24 18.64 -0.45
C ASP A 28 9.65 19.46 0.71
N ALA A 29 9.96 19.10 1.96
CA ALA A 29 9.45 19.82 3.13
C ALA A 29 9.92 21.29 3.11
N PRO A 30 9.02 22.26 3.22
CA PRO A 30 9.41 23.65 3.36
C PRO A 30 10.15 23.86 4.70
N PRO A 31 11.11 24.79 4.78
CA PRO A 31 11.76 25.12 6.04
C PRO A 31 10.75 25.59 7.08
N VAL A 32 10.75 24.97 8.26
CA VAL A 32 9.92 25.44 9.37
C VAL A 32 10.56 26.66 10.02
N ARG A 33 9.83 27.77 10.11
CA ARG A 33 10.29 29.01 10.77
C ARG A 33 9.87 28.94 12.24
N LEU A 34 10.84 28.78 13.14
CA LEU A 34 10.60 28.76 14.59
C LEU A 34 10.46 30.17 15.20
N SER A 35 10.92 31.20 14.50
CA SER A 35 10.82 32.61 14.87
C SER A 35 10.64 33.46 13.61
N PRO A 36 9.88 34.58 13.68
CA PRO A 36 9.79 35.55 12.58
C PRO A 36 11.14 36.15 12.18
N ASP A 37 12.07 36.29 13.12
CA ASP A 37 13.35 36.98 12.93
C ASP A 37 14.50 36.06 12.45
N TYR A 38 14.18 34.86 11.99
CA TYR A 38 15.24 33.93 11.55
C TYR A 38 15.85 34.43 10.23
N PRO A 39 17.19 34.50 10.08
CA PRO A 39 17.81 34.94 8.83
C PRO A 39 17.47 33.99 7.67
N GLU A 40 17.31 34.52 6.46
CA GLU A 40 17.12 33.69 5.27
C GLU A 40 18.45 33.06 4.83
N PRO A 41 18.49 31.74 4.58
CA PRO A 41 19.65 31.14 3.93
C PRO A 41 19.77 31.70 2.50
N PRO A 42 20.99 31.85 1.97
CA PRO A 42 21.19 32.31 0.59
C PRO A 42 20.48 31.37 -0.38
N ALA A 43 19.78 31.93 -1.36
CA ALA A 43 18.97 31.18 -2.31
C ALA A 43 19.83 30.19 -3.11
N THR A 44 19.72 28.90 -2.80
CA THR A 44 20.30 27.82 -3.60
C THR A 44 19.34 27.40 -4.70
N ASN A 45 19.65 27.88 -5.91
CA ASN A 45 19.19 27.44 -7.24
C ASN A 45 17.71 27.66 -7.62
N PRO A 46 17.45 28.08 -8.87
CA PRO A 46 16.10 28.18 -9.41
C PRO A 46 15.65 26.79 -9.86
N SER A 47 14.84 26.12 -9.04
CA SER A 47 13.98 25.05 -9.56
C SER A 47 12.57 25.61 -9.61
N GLU A 48 12.21 26.19 -10.75
CA GLU A 48 10.93 26.87 -11.04
C GLU A 48 9.73 25.92 -11.17
N GLU A 49 9.86 24.64 -10.79
CA GLU A 49 8.70 23.80 -10.54
C GLU A 49 8.27 24.03 -9.08
N THR A 50 7.35 24.98 -8.87
CA THR A 50 6.64 25.09 -7.60
C THR A 50 5.77 23.84 -7.43
N VAL A 51 6.39 22.75 -6.98
CA VAL A 51 5.68 21.54 -6.59
C VAL A 51 4.74 21.93 -5.47
N ASN A 52 3.44 21.84 -5.70
CA ASN A 52 2.45 22.04 -4.66
C ASN A 52 2.51 20.84 -3.70
N VAL A 53 3.42 20.92 -2.72
CA VAL A 53 3.70 19.87 -1.74
C VAL A 53 2.42 19.45 -1.02
N ALA A 54 1.48 20.37 -0.79
CA ALA A 54 0.20 20.05 -0.17
C ALA A 54 -0.67 19.14 -1.06
N GLU A 55 -0.88 19.49 -2.34
CA GLU A 55 -1.62 18.66 -3.29
C GLU A 55 -0.95 17.30 -3.50
N GLN A 56 0.38 17.29 -3.66
CA GLN A 56 1.13 16.06 -3.83
C GLN A 56 1.03 15.15 -2.59
N SER A 57 1.16 15.69 -1.38
CA SER A 57 1.02 14.94 -0.13
C SER A 57 -0.37 14.32 0.00
N LYS A 58 -1.40 15.02 -0.47
CA LYS A 58 -2.79 14.55 -0.48
C LYS A 58 -2.98 13.42 -1.48
N ALA A 59 -2.40 13.53 -2.68
CA ALA A 59 -2.45 12.47 -3.68
C ALA A 59 -1.73 11.19 -3.21
N MET A 60 -0.54 11.34 -2.62
CA MET A 60 0.25 10.22 -2.08
C MET A 60 -0.45 9.53 -0.90
N SER A 61 -1.01 10.31 0.04
CA SER A 61 -1.78 9.74 1.16
C SER A 61 -3.06 9.04 0.68
N ALA A 62 -3.76 9.59 -0.32
CA ALA A 62 -4.91 8.93 -0.93
C ALA A 62 -4.53 7.59 -1.59
N ALA A 63 -3.40 7.53 -2.30
CA ALA A 63 -2.90 6.30 -2.90
C ALA A 63 -2.60 5.23 -1.85
N LEU A 64 -1.97 5.61 -0.73
CA LEU A 64 -1.69 4.69 0.37
C LEU A 64 -2.99 4.14 1.00
N VAL A 65 -3.98 5.00 1.24
CA VAL A 65 -5.28 4.58 1.79
C VAL A 65 -6.01 3.63 0.84
N GLN A 66 -6.00 3.91 -0.47
CA GLN A 66 -6.60 3.01 -1.46
C GLN A 66 -5.88 1.66 -1.50
N ALA A 67 -4.56 1.65 -1.39
CA ALA A 67 -3.79 0.42 -1.34
C ALA A 67 -4.12 -0.41 -0.08
N ALA A 68 -4.28 0.23 1.08
CA ALA A 68 -4.73 -0.44 2.31
C ALA A 68 -6.13 -1.05 2.16
N LYS A 69 -7.08 -0.31 1.57
CA LYS A 69 -8.43 -0.84 1.31
C LYS A 69 -8.42 -2.07 0.40
N LYS A 70 -7.59 -2.06 -0.66
CA LYS A 70 -7.43 -3.23 -1.53
C LYS A 70 -6.89 -4.43 -0.77
N PHE A 71 -5.92 -4.23 0.12
CA PHE A 71 -5.41 -5.28 0.99
C PHE A 71 -6.52 -5.86 1.87
N ASP A 72 -7.32 -5.03 2.53
CA ASP A 72 -8.44 -5.49 3.36
C ASP A 72 -9.44 -6.33 2.56
N MET A 73 -9.79 -5.88 1.34
CA MET A 73 -10.66 -6.65 0.44
C MET A 73 -10.07 -8.03 0.09
N LEU A 74 -8.76 -8.10 -0.17
CA LEU A 74 -8.08 -9.36 -0.45
C LEU A 74 -8.05 -10.28 0.78
N VAL A 75 -7.86 -9.74 1.99
CA VAL A 75 -7.92 -10.50 3.24
C VAL A 75 -9.33 -11.07 3.46
N VAL A 76 -10.38 -10.28 3.21
CA VAL A 76 -11.77 -10.74 3.32
C VAL A 76 -12.10 -11.85 2.32
N ALA A 77 -11.49 -11.81 1.13
CA ALA A 77 -11.70 -12.79 0.09
C ALA A 77 -10.92 -14.11 0.31
N LEU A 78 -10.08 -14.20 1.34
CA LEU A 78 -9.37 -15.45 1.67
C LEU A 78 -10.39 -16.57 1.99
N PRO A 79 -10.16 -17.79 1.50
CA PRO A 79 -10.99 -18.94 1.87
C PRO A 79 -10.75 -19.31 3.33
N LEU A 80 -11.58 -18.74 4.22
CA LEU A 80 -11.56 -19.00 5.66
C LEU A 80 -12.16 -20.37 5.95
N SER A 81 -11.37 -21.42 5.82
CA SER A 81 -11.74 -22.75 6.29
C SER A 81 -10.56 -23.34 7.04
N GLY A 82 -10.80 -23.80 8.27
CA GLY A 82 -9.78 -24.49 9.04
C GLY A 82 -9.29 -25.74 8.29
N GLU A 83 -8.01 -26.08 8.45
CA GLU A 83 -7.34 -27.17 7.75
C GLU A 83 -8.15 -28.48 7.73
N ASN A 84 -8.70 -28.88 8.89
CA ASN A 84 -9.53 -30.08 9.02
C ASN A 84 -10.82 -30.03 8.18
N ALA A 85 -11.45 -28.87 8.04
CA ALA A 85 -12.64 -28.71 7.21
C ALA A 85 -12.29 -28.74 5.72
N GLN A 86 -11.14 -28.17 5.33
CA GLN A 86 -10.62 -28.27 3.97
C GLN A 86 -10.26 -29.71 3.61
N LEU A 87 -9.54 -30.43 4.47
CA LEU A 87 -9.19 -31.84 4.31
C LEU A 87 -10.43 -32.72 4.14
N LYS A 88 -11.45 -32.55 4.99
CA LYS A 88 -12.73 -33.26 4.84
C LYS A 88 -13.41 -32.97 3.51
N ARG A 89 -13.37 -31.71 3.05
CA ARG A 89 -13.93 -31.32 1.75
C ARG A 89 -13.19 -31.99 0.60
N ILE A 90 -11.86 -32.04 0.65
CA ILE A 90 -11.02 -32.71 -0.36
C ILE A 90 -11.38 -34.20 -0.42
N VAL A 91 -11.40 -34.90 0.71
CA VAL A 91 -11.76 -36.32 0.77
C VAL A 91 -13.16 -36.57 0.21
N ASN A 92 -14.13 -35.70 0.50
CA ASN A 92 -15.49 -35.84 -0.01
C ASN A 92 -15.55 -35.64 -1.53
N VAL A 93 -14.81 -34.66 -2.06
CA VAL A 93 -14.68 -34.43 -3.50
C VAL A 93 -14.03 -35.63 -4.19
N GLU A 94 -12.95 -36.19 -3.64
CA GLU A 94 -12.31 -37.39 -4.19
C GLU A 94 -13.25 -38.60 -4.22
N LYS A 95 -13.99 -38.84 -3.13
CA LYS A 95 -14.99 -39.92 -3.06
C LYS A 95 -16.06 -39.75 -4.13
N LYS A 96 -16.59 -38.53 -4.28
CA LYS A 96 -17.57 -38.22 -5.33
C LYS A 96 -17.00 -38.51 -6.71
N THR A 97 -15.81 -37.99 -7.03
CA THR A 97 -15.17 -38.22 -8.35
C THR A 97 -14.89 -39.69 -8.63
N LYS A 98 -14.51 -40.50 -7.62
CA LYS A 98 -14.32 -41.95 -7.77
C LYS A 98 -15.62 -42.71 -7.97
N SER A 99 -16.73 -42.26 -7.36
CA SER A 99 -18.04 -42.89 -7.51
C SER A 99 -18.69 -42.63 -8.89
N PHE A 100 -18.18 -41.65 -9.66
CA PHE A 100 -18.64 -41.34 -11.02
C PHE A 100 -17.79 -42.03 -12.12
N LYS A 101 -16.79 -42.83 -11.74
CA LYS A 101 -15.99 -43.68 -12.64
C LYS A 101 -16.41 -45.14 -12.50
#